data_AF-A0A932MGF7-F1
#
_entry.id   AF-A0A932MGF7-F1
#
_cell.length_a   1.000
_cell.length_b   1.000
_cell.length_c   1.000
_cell.angle_alpha   90.00
_cell.angle_beta   90.00
_cell.angle_gamma   90.00
#
_symmetry.space_group_name_H-M   'P 1'
#
loop_
_entity.id
_entity.type
_entity.pdbx_description
1 polymer ?
#
loop_
_entity_poly.entity_id
_entity_poly.type
_entity_poly.pdbx_seq_one_letter_code
_entity_poly.pdbx_strand_id
1 'polypeptide(L)'
;MTFLPQLIHHQDEPIADPVCVPVYFVARLAKEHGVTVCQVGEGSDELFCGYPLWGWFLRAARWNQGFGLLPRPVRRWAPALLRAAGKHHGLPYECLRRASEGESLFWSGAEAFYESQKAELLTPWVRERLGGLSSHQVIATHRQRFLERSPLPDFLTWMGYMDLKLRLPELLLMRVDKMSMATAVEARVPFLDHEFVQYAMGIPQSVKVRGGELKHILKRAVAGVIPHEIIHRRKQGFGVPV
;
A
#
# COMPACT_ATOMS: atom_id res chain seq x y z
N MET A 1 -2.92 -16.54 29.33
CA MET A 1 -1.98 -15.87 28.40
C MET A 1 -1.64 -16.80 27.22
N THR A 2 -2.63 -17.25 26.44
CA THR A 2 -2.46 -18.30 25.41
C THR A 2 -2.73 -17.84 23.98
N PHE A 3 -3.25 -16.63 23.80
CA PHE A 3 -3.66 -16.15 22.48
C PHE A 3 -2.48 -15.86 21.53
N LEU A 4 -1.38 -15.26 22.01
CA LEU A 4 -0.23 -14.92 21.14
C LEU A 4 0.39 -16.16 20.46
N PRO A 5 0.65 -17.28 21.16
CA PRO A 5 1.08 -18.51 20.49
C PRO A 5 0.09 -19.03 19.43
N GLN A 6 -1.22 -18.95 19.69
CA GLN A 6 -2.25 -19.36 18.73
C GLN A 6 -2.28 -18.44 17.51
N LEU A 7 -2.15 -17.13 17.74
CA LEU A 7 -2.07 -16.12 16.69
C LEU A 7 -0.89 -16.40 15.76
N ILE A 8 0.31 -16.64 16.33
CA ILE A 8 1.52 -16.96 15.56
C ILE A 8 1.31 -18.25 14.77
N HIS A 9 0.73 -19.28 15.39
CA HIS A 9 0.44 -20.54 14.72
C HIS A 9 -0.50 -20.35 13.52
N HIS A 10 -1.58 -19.58 13.68
CA HIS A 10 -2.52 -19.32 12.58
C HIS A 10 -1.95 -18.40 11.50
N GLN A 11 -1.03 -17.50 11.86
CA GLN A 11 -0.37 -16.64 10.88
C GLN A 11 0.62 -17.41 10.00
N ASP A 12 1.18 -18.54 10.47
CA ASP A 12 2.08 -19.43 9.71
C ASP A 12 3.36 -18.78 9.14
N GLU A 13 3.56 -17.49 9.36
CA GLU A 13 4.72 -16.71 8.94
C GLU A 13 4.83 -15.44 9.83
N PRO A 14 6.01 -14.81 9.90
CA PRO A 14 6.23 -13.68 10.81
C PRO A 14 5.65 -12.38 10.24
N ILE A 15 4.34 -12.18 10.36
CA ILE A 15 3.69 -10.91 9.99
C ILE A 15 3.59 -10.02 11.21
N ALA A 16 4.29 -8.90 11.16
CA ALA A 16 4.22 -7.86 12.18
C ALA A 16 3.03 -6.91 11.95
N ASP A 17 1.83 -7.45 11.69
CA ASP A 17 0.61 -6.66 11.55
C ASP A 17 -0.30 -6.86 12.78
N PRO A 18 -0.41 -5.87 13.68
CA PRO A 18 -1.26 -5.99 14.84
C PRO A 18 -2.74 -6.15 14.47
N VAL A 19 -3.17 -5.76 13.26
CA VAL A 19 -4.55 -5.90 12.78
C VAL A 19 -5.04 -7.36 12.82
N CYS A 20 -4.14 -8.35 12.77
CA CYS A 20 -4.50 -9.76 12.91
C CYS A 20 -5.27 -10.05 14.21
N VAL A 21 -4.97 -9.33 15.29
CA VAL A 21 -5.59 -9.52 16.61
C VAL A 21 -7.10 -9.22 16.58
N PRO A 22 -7.55 -8.00 16.23
CA PRO A 22 -8.98 -7.67 16.24
C PRO A 22 -9.75 -8.39 15.13
N VAL A 23 -9.12 -8.71 13.99
CA VAL A 23 -9.77 -9.54 12.96
C VAL A 23 -10.15 -10.90 13.54
N TYR A 24 -9.24 -11.58 14.25
CA TYR A 24 -9.53 -12.86 14.89
C TYR A 24 -10.71 -12.74 15.87
N PHE A 25 -10.70 -11.76 16.77
CA PHE A 25 -11.76 -11.63 17.78
C PHE A 25 -13.12 -11.25 17.18
N VAL A 26 -13.16 -10.37 16.18
CA VAL A 26 -14.40 -10.02 15.48
C VAL A 26 -14.94 -11.22 14.70
N ALA A 27 -14.08 -11.97 14.02
CA ALA A 27 -14.49 -13.18 13.29
C ALA A 27 -14.99 -14.27 14.25
N ARG A 28 -14.32 -14.48 15.38
CA ARG A 28 -14.78 -15.38 16.44
C ARG A 28 -16.14 -14.98 16.97
N LEU A 29 -16.35 -13.70 17.27
CA LEU A 29 -17.64 -13.20 17.73
C LEU A 29 -18.74 -13.44 16.68
N ALA A 30 -18.45 -13.19 15.41
CA ALA A 30 -19.38 -13.47 14.32
C ALA A 30 -19.72 -14.98 14.25
N LYS A 31 -18.71 -15.85 14.41
CA LYS A 31 -18.89 -17.30 14.44
C LYS A 31 -19.79 -17.77 15.59
N GLU A 32 -19.58 -17.22 16.79
CA GLU A 32 -20.39 -17.50 17.98
C GLU A 32 -21.87 -17.14 17.76
N HIS A 33 -22.17 -16.25 16.80
CA HIS A 33 -23.53 -15.86 16.38
C HIS A 33 -23.99 -16.56 15.10
N GLY A 34 -23.34 -17.66 14.69
CA GLY A 34 -23.76 -18.49 13.57
C GLY A 34 -23.34 -17.98 12.18
N VAL A 35 -22.51 -16.93 12.09
CA VAL A 35 -21.98 -16.47 10.81
C VAL A 35 -20.93 -17.45 10.31
N THR A 36 -21.06 -17.85 9.04
CA THR A 36 -20.08 -18.71 8.34
C THR A 36 -19.38 -17.99 7.20
N VAL A 37 -20.01 -16.95 6.63
CA VAL A 37 -19.48 -16.16 5.52
C VAL A 37 -19.75 -14.68 5.79
N CYS A 38 -18.75 -13.83 5.54
CA CYS A 38 -18.88 -12.37 5.62
C CYS A 38 -18.30 -11.68 4.39
N GLN A 39 -18.72 -10.45 4.12
CA GLN A 39 -18.12 -9.59 3.10
C GLN A 39 -17.26 -8.53 3.77
N VAL A 40 -16.04 -8.36 3.30
CA VAL A 40 -15.06 -7.39 3.81
C VAL A 40 -14.67 -6.39 2.72
N GLY A 41 -14.23 -5.19 3.16
CA GLY A 41 -13.94 -4.07 2.27
C GLY A 41 -12.50 -3.99 1.74
N GLU A 42 -11.70 -5.05 1.86
CA GLU A 42 -10.31 -5.07 1.36
C GLU A 42 -10.26 -4.83 -0.15
N GLY A 43 -9.25 -4.11 -0.65
CA GLY A 43 -9.13 -3.69 -2.06
C GLY A 43 -9.76 -2.32 -2.37
N SER A 44 -10.67 -1.82 -1.53
CA SER A 44 -11.31 -0.51 -1.75
C SER A 44 -10.32 0.65 -1.71
N ASP A 45 -9.35 0.61 -0.80
CA ASP A 45 -8.36 1.68 -0.66
C ASP A 45 -7.38 1.69 -1.85
N GLU A 46 -6.99 0.52 -2.33
CA GLU A 46 -6.07 0.32 -3.45
C GLU A 46 -6.68 0.76 -4.78
N LEU A 47 -7.96 0.43 -5.00
CA LEU A 47 -8.64 0.76 -6.25
C LEU A 47 -9.05 2.23 -6.34
N PHE A 48 -9.36 2.87 -5.20
CA PHE A 48 -9.97 4.22 -5.14
C PHE A 48 -9.16 5.26 -4.36
N CYS A 49 -7.86 5.04 -4.13
CA CYS A 49 -6.98 5.97 -3.43
C CYS A 49 -7.45 6.30 -2.00
N GLY A 50 -7.68 5.28 -1.19
CA GLY A 50 -8.22 5.42 0.16
C GLY A 50 -7.21 5.73 1.27
N TYR A 51 -5.93 5.71 0.96
CA TYR A 51 -4.86 5.96 1.93
C TYR A 51 -4.45 7.44 1.94
N PRO A 52 -4.42 8.10 3.12
CA PRO A 52 -3.92 9.48 3.23
C PRO A 52 -2.49 9.65 2.67
N LEU A 53 -1.66 8.61 2.86
CA LEU A 53 -0.30 8.57 2.34
C LEU A 53 -0.24 8.63 0.80
N TRP A 54 -1.20 8.01 0.11
CA TRP A 54 -1.27 8.10 -1.35
C TRP A 54 -1.60 9.52 -1.81
N GLY A 55 -2.43 10.24 -1.06
CA GLY A 55 -2.65 11.67 -1.29
C GLY A 55 -1.36 12.50 -1.19
N TRP A 56 -0.43 12.12 -0.29
CA TRP A 56 0.90 12.72 -0.22
C TRP A 56 1.75 12.36 -1.44
N PHE A 57 1.77 11.08 -1.87
CA PHE A 57 2.48 10.65 -3.08
C PHE A 57 1.96 11.35 -4.34
N LEU A 58 0.65 11.56 -4.49
CA LEU A 58 0.07 12.31 -5.60
C LEU A 58 0.60 13.76 -5.66
N ARG A 59 0.72 14.42 -4.50
CA ARG A 59 1.32 15.77 -4.43
C ARG A 59 2.81 15.73 -4.74
N ALA A 60 3.54 14.75 -4.20
CA ALA A 60 4.96 14.56 -4.47
C ALA A 60 5.25 14.29 -5.95
N ALA A 61 4.40 13.51 -6.63
CA ALA A 61 4.52 13.24 -8.06
C ALA A 61 4.33 14.50 -8.91
N ARG A 62 3.38 15.37 -8.56
CA ARG A 62 3.20 16.67 -9.22
C ARG A 62 4.43 17.56 -9.08
N TRP A 63 5.03 17.61 -7.89
CA TRP A 63 6.28 18.32 -7.68
C TRP A 63 7.44 17.69 -8.47
N ASN A 64 7.50 16.36 -8.51
CA ASN A 64 8.54 15.61 -9.22
C ASN A 64 8.50 15.79 -10.73
N GLN A 65 7.36 16.14 -11.34
CA GLN A 65 7.30 16.47 -12.76
C GLN A 65 8.24 17.62 -13.12
N GLY A 66 8.31 18.66 -12.27
CA GLY A 66 9.24 19.78 -12.47
C GLY A 66 10.67 19.42 -12.09
N PHE A 67 10.87 18.78 -10.94
CA PHE A 67 12.21 18.35 -10.48
C PHE A 67 12.87 17.37 -11.46
N GLY A 68 12.09 16.51 -12.10
CA GLY A 68 12.54 15.53 -13.09
C GLY A 68 13.11 16.16 -14.37
N LEU A 69 12.77 17.40 -14.69
CA LEU A 69 13.32 18.13 -15.85
C LEU A 69 14.77 18.57 -15.65
N LEU A 70 15.23 18.64 -14.39
CA LEU A 70 16.61 19.02 -14.09
C LEU A 70 17.59 17.93 -14.52
N PRO A 71 18.78 18.29 -15.05
CA PRO A 71 19.82 17.32 -15.37
C PRO A 71 20.21 16.46 -14.17
N ARG A 72 20.50 15.17 -14.39
CA ARG A 72 20.83 14.20 -13.33
C ARG A 72 21.92 14.69 -12.36
N PRO A 73 23.03 15.33 -12.79
CA PRO A 73 24.03 15.86 -11.86
C PRO A 73 23.45 16.87 -10.87
N VAL A 74 22.56 17.75 -11.33
CA VAL A 74 21.90 18.77 -10.51
C VAL A 74 20.96 18.12 -9.48
N ARG A 75 20.15 17.15 -9.93
CA ARG A 75 19.20 16.46 -9.04
C ARG A 75 19.88 15.72 -7.89
N ARG A 76 21.10 15.22 -8.09
CA ARG A 76 21.85 14.48 -7.06
C ARG A 76 22.37 15.33 -5.91
N TRP A 77 22.47 16.65 -6.07
CA TRP A 77 22.89 17.54 -4.99
C TRP A 77 21.87 17.60 -3.86
N ALA A 78 20.57 17.61 -4.19
CA ALA A 78 19.52 17.76 -3.19
C ALA A 78 19.52 16.63 -2.13
N PRO A 79 19.52 15.32 -2.48
CA PRO A 79 19.65 14.27 -1.48
C PRO A 79 21.03 14.27 -0.80
N ALA A 80 22.11 14.62 -1.50
CA ALA A 80 23.44 14.70 -0.89
C ALA A 80 23.51 15.75 0.26
N LEU A 81 22.91 16.93 0.05
CA LEU A 81 22.83 17.98 1.06
C LEU A 81 21.96 17.57 2.26
N LEU A 82 20.81 16.94 2.02
CA LEU A 82 19.98 16.41 3.11
C LEU A 82 20.72 15.34 3.92
N ARG A 83 21.49 14.48 3.26
CA ARG A 83 22.32 13.48 3.93
C ARG A 83 23.39 14.13 4.80
N ALA A 84 24.13 15.11 4.27
CA ALA A 84 25.14 15.86 5.02
C ALA A 84 24.53 16.60 6.23
N ALA A 85 23.28 17.06 6.11
CA ALA A 85 22.54 17.69 7.20
C ALA A 85 21.89 16.68 8.19
N GLY A 86 22.18 15.38 8.07
CA GLY A 86 21.60 14.34 8.94
C GLY A 86 20.12 14.03 8.67
N LYS A 87 19.53 14.55 7.59
CA LYS A 87 18.12 14.39 7.21
C LYS A 87 17.92 13.30 6.15
N HIS A 88 18.58 12.15 6.31
CA HIS A 88 18.55 11.04 5.34
C HIS A 88 17.65 9.86 5.73
N HIS A 89 16.84 10.04 6.77
CA HIS A 89 15.92 9.01 7.23
C HIS A 89 14.48 9.38 6.90
N GLY A 90 13.70 8.37 6.51
CA GLY A 90 12.27 8.52 6.26
C GLY A 90 11.87 8.73 4.81
N LEU A 91 10.55 8.69 4.58
CA LEU A 91 9.95 8.71 3.26
C LEU A 91 10.29 9.96 2.42
N PRO A 92 10.30 11.20 2.96
CA PRO A 92 10.57 12.37 2.13
C PRO A 92 11.96 12.35 1.50
N TYR A 93 12.97 11.94 2.26
CA TYR A 93 14.33 11.77 1.75
C TYR A 93 14.39 10.67 0.71
N GLU A 94 13.78 9.52 0.98
CA GLU A 94 13.78 8.39 0.07
C GLU A 94 13.07 8.74 -1.26
N CYS A 95 11.95 9.46 -1.23
CA CYS A 95 11.31 9.94 -2.46
C CYS A 95 12.19 10.92 -3.24
N LEU A 96 12.94 11.80 -2.58
CA LEU A 96 13.89 12.68 -3.24
C LEU A 96 15.05 11.90 -3.86
N ARG A 97 15.58 10.88 -3.16
CA ARG A 97 16.60 9.97 -3.68
C ARG A 97 16.09 9.27 -4.95
N ARG A 98 14.92 8.63 -4.88
CA ARG A 98 14.24 7.96 -6.01
C ARG A 98 14.07 8.91 -7.21
N ALA A 99 13.53 10.11 -6.95
CA ALA A 99 13.36 11.16 -7.94
C ALA A 99 14.67 11.53 -8.64
N SER A 100 15.77 11.67 -7.89
CA SER A 100 17.07 12.07 -8.43
C SER A 100 17.63 11.03 -9.41
N GLU A 101 17.35 9.75 -9.15
CA GLU A 101 17.76 8.61 -9.96
C GLU A 101 16.78 8.27 -11.08
N GLY A 102 15.62 8.95 -11.14
CA GLY A 102 14.57 8.64 -12.12
C GLY A 102 13.75 7.39 -11.79
N GLU A 103 13.82 6.92 -10.55
CA GLU A 103 13.05 5.79 -10.05
C GLU A 103 11.59 6.22 -9.79
N SER A 104 10.68 5.23 -9.74
CA SER A 104 9.31 5.49 -9.27
C SER A 104 9.32 5.98 -7.83
N LEU A 105 8.54 7.01 -7.51
CA LEU A 105 8.42 7.52 -6.13
C LEU A 105 7.77 6.48 -5.20
N PHE A 106 6.75 5.79 -5.70
CA PHE A 106 6.01 4.75 -4.99
C PHE A 106 6.53 3.37 -5.38
N TRP A 107 6.98 2.58 -4.40
CA TRP A 107 7.37 1.18 -4.60
C TRP A 107 6.33 0.23 -4.00
N SER A 108 5.84 0.50 -2.79
CA SER A 108 4.72 -0.24 -2.17
C SER A 108 4.12 0.58 -1.02
N GLY A 109 2.87 0.28 -0.66
CA GLY A 109 2.23 0.81 0.54
C GLY A 109 2.66 0.11 1.84
N ALA A 110 3.46 -0.95 1.75
CA ALA A 110 4.01 -1.71 2.87
C ALA A 110 5.53 -1.92 2.70
N GLU A 111 6.29 -0.83 2.74
CA GLU A 111 7.76 -0.85 2.72
C GLU A 111 8.31 -0.85 4.15
N ALA A 112 8.96 -1.93 4.57
CA ALA A 112 9.56 -2.03 5.91
C ALA A 112 10.84 -1.18 6.06
N PHE A 113 11.71 -1.24 5.05
CA PHE A 113 12.97 -0.49 5.01
C PHE A 113 13.17 0.12 3.63
N TYR A 114 13.52 1.41 3.62
CA TYR A 114 13.95 2.10 2.41
C TYR A 114 15.34 1.65 1.97
N GLU A 115 15.67 1.87 0.71
CA GLU A 115 16.97 1.46 0.16
C GLU A 115 18.13 2.18 0.87
N SER A 116 17.93 3.43 1.27
CA SER A 116 18.89 4.18 2.09
C SER A 116 19.16 3.52 3.44
N GLN A 117 18.13 3.00 4.11
CA GLN A 117 18.24 2.37 5.42
C GLN A 117 18.92 0.99 5.32
N LYS A 118 18.64 0.24 4.25
CA LYS A 118 19.30 -1.05 4.01
C LYS A 118 20.81 -0.90 3.85
N ALA A 119 21.28 0.19 3.24
CA ALA A 119 22.70 0.44 3.12
C ALA A 119 23.41 0.50 4.49
N GLU A 120 22.71 0.97 5.53
CA GLU A 120 23.21 1.08 6.90
C GLU A 120 23.00 -0.20 7.72
N LEU A 121 21.87 -0.89 7.52
CA LEU A 121 21.48 -2.09 8.29
C LEU A 121 22.17 -3.37 7.81
N LEU A 122 22.44 -3.50 6.51
CA LEU A 122 22.99 -4.72 5.96
C LEU A 122 24.47 -4.86 6.30
N THR A 123 24.89 -6.05 6.71
CA THR A 123 26.31 -6.34 6.95
C THR A 123 27.06 -6.49 5.62
N PRO A 124 28.41 -6.35 5.59
CA PRO A 124 29.19 -6.58 4.38
C PRO A 124 28.92 -7.96 3.76
N TRP A 125 28.80 -9.00 4.59
CA TRP A 125 28.46 -10.35 4.16
C TRP A 125 27.11 -10.45 3.44
N VAL A 126 26.06 -9.80 3.95
CA VAL A 126 24.76 -9.80 3.25
C VAL A 126 24.86 -9.05 1.92
N ARG A 127 25.56 -7.90 1.89
CA ARG A 127 25.73 -7.11 0.65
C ARG A 127 26.46 -7.89 -0.45
N GLU A 128 27.49 -8.65 -0.08
CA GLU A 128 28.22 -9.52 -1.01
C GLU A 128 27.30 -10.60 -1.59
N ARG A 129 26.53 -11.29 -0.73
CA ARG A 129 25.58 -12.34 -1.18
C ARG A 129 24.46 -11.79 -2.06
N LEU A 130 24.03 -10.56 -1.83
CA LEU A 130 23.03 -9.90 -2.68
C LEU A 130 23.57 -9.55 -4.06
N GLY A 131 24.89 -9.47 -4.26
CA GLY A 131 25.48 -9.23 -5.58
C GLY A 131 25.00 -7.93 -6.25
N GLY A 132 24.67 -6.91 -5.46
CA GLY A 132 24.12 -5.65 -5.96
C GLY A 132 22.61 -5.66 -6.24
N LEU A 133 21.89 -6.73 -5.83
CA LEU A 133 20.44 -6.75 -5.89
C LEU A 133 19.85 -5.65 -4.99
N SER A 134 18.97 -4.84 -5.56
CA SER A 134 18.25 -3.77 -4.86
C SER A 134 16.75 -3.96 -4.96
N SER A 135 15.99 -3.39 -4.03
CA SER A 135 14.53 -3.41 -4.17
C SER A 135 14.08 -2.70 -5.45
N HIS A 136 14.83 -1.71 -5.94
CA HIS A 136 14.50 -1.03 -7.18
C HIS A 136 14.36 -1.99 -8.38
N GLN A 137 15.19 -3.03 -8.49
CA GLN A 137 15.12 -3.96 -9.63
C GLN A 137 13.82 -4.76 -9.67
N VAL A 138 13.31 -5.16 -8.50
CA VAL A 138 11.99 -5.79 -8.36
C VAL A 138 10.91 -4.81 -8.85
N ILE A 139 10.96 -3.57 -8.37
CA ILE A 139 10.00 -2.52 -8.74
C ILE A 139 10.08 -2.16 -10.23
N ALA A 140 11.28 -2.12 -10.80
CA ALA A 140 11.51 -1.82 -12.21
C ALA A 140 10.87 -2.90 -13.11
N THR A 141 10.96 -4.18 -12.71
CA THR A 141 10.32 -5.29 -13.42
C THR A 141 8.79 -5.15 -13.44
N HIS A 142 8.20 -4.79 -12.30
CA HIS A 142 6.78 -4.49 -12.22
C HIS A 142 6.41 -3.26 -13.04
N ARG A 143 7.26 -2.22 -13.02
CA ARG A 143 7.03 -0.98 -13.77
C ARG A 143 7.02 -1.21 -15.27
N GLN A 144 7.96 -2.01 -15.78
CA GLN A 144 7.99 -2.39 -17.18
C GLN A 144 6.69 -3.10 -17.59
N ARG A 145 6.30 -4.16 -16.87
CA ARG A 145 5.05 -4.90 -17.15
C ARG A 145 3.81 -4.01 -17.08
N PHE A 146 3.78 -3.06 -16.15
CA PHE A 146 2.70 -2.09 -16.01
C PHE A 146 2.61 -1.18 -17.24
N LEU A 147 3.73 -0.62 -17.69
CA LEU A 147 3.76 0.26 -18.86
C LEU A 147 3.40 -0.48 -20.16
N GLU A 148 3.78 -1.75 -20.29
CA GLU A 148 3.46 -2.58 -21.45
C GLU A 148 1.98 -2.94 -21.55
N ARG A 149 1.29 -3.11 -20.42
CA ARG A 149 -0.07 -3.70 -20.37
C ARG A 149 -1.16 -2.75 -19.91
N SER A 150 -0.83 -1.65 -19.24
CA SER A 150 -1.83 -0.76 -18.68
C SER A 150 -2.44 0.12 -19.79
N PRO A 151 -3.77 0.10 -19.98
CA PRO A 151 -4.43 1.03 -20.89
C PRO A 151 -4.39 2.49 -20.37
N LEU A 152 -4.07 2.67 -19.08
CA LEU A 152 -4.07 3.96 -18.41
C LEU A 152 -2.87 4.05 -17.44
N PRO A 153 -1.67 4.41 -17.94
CA PRO A 153 -0.44 4.39 -17.17
C PRO A 153 -0.25 5.64 -16.29
N ASP A 154 -1.30 6.11 -15.61
CA ASP A 154 -1.20 7.21 -14.66
C ASP A 154 -0.58 6.79 -13.32
N PHE A 155 -0.16 7.77 -12.52
CA PHE A 155 0.59 7.51 -11.29
C PHE A 155 -0.26 6.86 -10.19
N LEU A 156 -1.55 7.20 -10.07
CA LEU A 156 -2.45 6.54 -9.13
C LEU A 156 -2.69 5.08 -9.52
N THR A 157 -2.92 4.83 -10.81
CA THR A 157 -3.11 3.47 -11.33
C THR A 157 -1.85 2.63 -11.14
N TRP A 158 -0.66 3.22 -11.24
CA TRP A 158 0.60 2.59 -10.84
C TRP A 158 0.63 2.21 -9.35
N MET A 159 0.23 3.11 -8.45
CA MET A 159 0.18 2.81 -7.00
C MET A 159 -0.79 1.65 -6.70
N GLY A 160 -1.97 1.69 -7.33
CA GLY A 160 -2.96 0.60 -7.27
C GLY A 160 -2.41 -0.73 -7.75
N TYR A 161 -1.75 -0.74 -8.92
CA TYR A 161 -1.12 -1.93 -9.46
C TYR A 161 -0.07 -2.53 -8.52
N MET A 162 0.79 -1.69 -7.94
CA MET A 162 1.84 -2.16 -7.03
C MET A 162 1.28 -2.77 -5.76
N ASP A 163 0.29 -2.13 -5.13
CA ASP A 163 -0.29 -2.68 -3.91
C ASP A 163 -1.12 -3.94 -4.21
N LEU A 164 -1.83 -4.02 -5.34
CA LEU A 164 -2.48 -5.26 -5.79
C LEU A 164 -1.50 -6.42 -6.04
N LYS A 165 -0.24 -6.12 -6.40
CA LYS A 165 0.79 -7.14 -6.69
C LYS A 165 1.64 -7.52 -5.50
N LEU A 166 1.85 -6.62 -4.55
CA LEU A 166 2.76 -6.84 -3.43
C LEU A 166 2.01 -6.76 -2.10
N ARG A 167 1.55 -5.57 -1.71
CA ARG A 167 0.97 -5.35 -0.37
C ARG A 167 -0.26 -6.22 -0.10
N LEU A 168 -1.15 -6.32 -1.07
CA LEU A 168 -2.45 -6.92 -0.90
C LEU A 168 -2.35 -8.44 -0.64
N PRO A 169 -1.65 -9.24 -1.48
CA PRO A 169 -1.44 -10.67 -1.18
C PRO A 169 -0.56 -10.91 0.05
N GLU A 170 0.53 -10.15 0.23
CA GLU A 170 1.56 -10.42 1.25
C GLU A 170 1.21 -9.88 2.65
N LEU A 171 0.14 -9.09 2.79
CA LEU A 171 -0.22 -8.45 4.06
C LEU A 171 -1.73 -8.43 4.30
N LEU A 172 -2.51 -7.82 3.41
CA LEU A 172 -3.91 -7.48 3.71
C LEU A 172 -4.87 -8.65 3.54
N LEU A 173 -4.72 -9.43 2.47
CA LEU A 173 -5.56 -10.60 2.24
C LEU A 173 -5.16 -11.75 3.14
N MET A 174 -3.86 -12.00 3.25
CA MET A 174 -3.36 -13.07 4.08
C MET A 174 -3.78 -12.89 5.54
N ARG A 175 -3.71 -11.68 6.12
CA ARG A 175 -4.17 -11.48 7.52
C ARG A 175 -5.66 -11.73 7.68
N VAL A 176 -6.47 -11.30 6.71
CA VAL A 176 -7.93 -11.41 6.81
C VAL A 176 -8.32 -12.87 6.68
N ASP A 177 -7.80 -13.55 5.67
CA ASP A 177 -8.06 -14.97 5.39
C ASP A 177 -7.61 -15.85 6.57
N LYS A 178 -6.34 -15.76 6.98
CA LYS A 178 -5.82 -16.59 8.07
C LYS A 178 -6.57 -16.37 9.37
N MET A 179 -6.85 -15.12 9.74
CA MET A 179 -7.50 -14.82 11.03
C MET A 179 -8.99 -15.09 11.03
N SER A 180 -9.70 -14.91 9.91
CA SER A 180 -11.12 -15.29 9.82
C SER A 180 -11.27 -16.81 9.76
N MET A 181 -10.42 -17.50 9.00
CA MET A 181 -10.45 -18.95 8.87
C MET A 181 -10.00 -19.69 10.13
N ALA A 182 -9.13 -19.09 10.95
CA ALA A 182 -8.84 -19.57 12.30
C ALA A 182 -10.10 -19.69 13.20
N THR A 183 -11.20 -19.03 12.81
CA THR A 183 -12.50 -19.07 13.49
C THR A 183 -13.60 -19.71 12.63
N ALA A 184 -13.24 -20.34 11.50
CA ALA A 184 -14.16 -20.92 10.54
C ALA A 184 -15.22 -19.94 10.00
N VAL A 185 -14.77 -18.72 9.67
CA VAL A 185 -15.54 -17.68 8.95
C VAL A 185 -14.83 -17.35 7.64
N GLU A 186 -15.50 -17.58 6.52
CA GLU A 186 -15.02 -17.23 5.18
C GLU A 186 -15.22 -15.73 4.91
N ALA A 187 -14.13 -15.00 4.66
CA ALA A 187 -14.17 -13.59 4.30
C ALA A 187 -14.10 -13.41 2.78
N ARG A 188 -15.18 -12.88 2.17
CA ARG A 188 -15.23 -12.54 0.74
C ARG A 188 -14.87 -11.08 0.53
N VAL A 189 -14.19 -10.80 -0.58
CA VAL A 189 -13.64 -9.48 -0.92
C VAL A 189 -14.24 -8.92 -2.22
N PRO A 190 -15.50 -8.41 -2.21
CA PRO A 190 -16.18 -8.00 -3.44
C PRO A 190 -15.45 -6.94 -4.27
N PHE A 191 -14.69 -6.04 -3.62
CA PHE A 191 -13.86 -5.06 -4.32
C PHE A 191 -12.76 -5.68 -5.18
N LEU A 192 -12.40 -6.94 -4.94
CA LEU A 192 -11.34 -7.66 -5.65
C LEU A 192 -11.87 -8.68 -6.64
N ASP A 193 -13.18 -8.64 -6.94
CA ASP A 193 -13.67 -9.31 -8.14
C ASP A 193 -12.89 -8.82 -9.37
N HIS A 194 -12.48 -9.75 -10.21
CA HIS A 194 -11.60 -9.47 -11.33
C HIS A 194 -12.20 -8.51 -12.37
N GLU A 195 -13.51 -8.58 -12.63
CA GLU A 195 -14.19 -7.66 -13.55
C GLU A 195 -14.27 -6.27 -12.94
N PHE A 196 -14.59 -6.19 -11.64
CA PHE A 196 -14.62 -4.92 -10.92
C PHE A 196 -13.23 -4.28 -10.82
N VAL A 197 -12.18 -5.06 -10.55
CA VAL A 197 -10.78 -4.60 -10.56
C VAL A 197 -10.40 -4.08 -11.93
N GLN A 198 -10.71 -4.82 -13.00
CA GLN A 198 -10.42 -4.41 -14.37
C GLN A 198 -11.11 -3.08 -14.70
N TYR A 199 -12.40 -2.95 -14.36
CA TYR A 199 -13.15 -1.71 -14.55
C TYR A 199 -12.54 -0.56 -13.74
N ALA A 200 -12.32 -0.76 -12.45
CA ALA A 200 -11.80 0.28 -11.55
C ALA A 200 -10.39 0.74 -11.96
N MET A 201 -9.52 -0.17 -12.44
CA MET A 201 -8.18 0.16 -12.94
C MET A 201 -8.20 0.94 -14.26
N GLY A 202 -9.32 0.94 -15.01
CA GLY A 202 -9.52 1.76 -16.20
C GLY A 202 -10.04 3.18 -15.93
N ILE A 203 -10.38 3.52 -14.68
CA ILE A 203 -10.93 4.85 -14.34
C ILE A 203 -9.79 5.87 -14.22
N PRO A 204 -9.83 7.01 -14.94
CA PRO A 204 -8.83 8.08 -14.83
C PRO A 204 -8.61 8.58 -13.40
N GLN A 205 -7.35 8.85 -13.05
CA GLN A 205 -6.97 9.43 -11.76
C GLN A 205 -7.82 10.66 -11.37
N SER A 206 -8.10 11.55 -12.32
CA SER A 206 -8.89 12.78 -12.10
C SER A 206 -10.35 12.53 -11.72
N VAL A 207 -10.87 11.35 -12.03
CA VAL A 207 -12.21 10.90 -11.65
C VAL A 207 -12.16 10.23 -10.28
N LYS A 208 -11.14 9.41 -10.01
CA LYS A 208 -10.96 8.73 -8.71
C LYS A 208 -10.70 9.70 -7.56
N VAL A 209 -9.92 10.75 -7.81
CA VAL A 209 -9.52 11.76 -6.82
C VAL A 209 -9.75 13.14 -7.40
N ARG A 210 -10.46 14.00 -6.67
CA ARG A 210 -10.78 15.36 -7.12
C ARG A 210 -10.60 16.37 -5.99
N GLY A 211 -9.89 17.48 -6.25
CA GLY A 211 -9.73 18.54 -5.25
C GLY A 211 -9.05 18.10 -3.95
N GLY A 212 -8.23 17.04 -3.99
CA GLY A 212 -7.63 16.43 -2.79
C GLY A 212 -8.56 15.48 -2.04
N GLU A 213 -9.81 15.32 -2.48
CA GLU A 213 -10.73 14.33 -1.93
C GLU A 213 -10.37 12.91 -2.42
N LEU A 214 -10.00 12.07 -1.45
CA LEU A 214 -9.77 10.65 -1.62
C LEU A 214 -11.09 9.88 -1.79
N LYS A 215 -11.06 8.77 -2.55
CA LYS A 215 -12.25 7.97 -2.88
C LYS A 215 -13.40 8.79 -3.49
N HIS A 216 -13.11 9.87 -4.20
CA HIS A 216 -14.12 10.81 -4.70
C HIS A 216 -15.22 10.10 -5.49
N ILE A 217 -14.84 9.28 -6.48
CA ILE A 217 -15.83 8.54 -7.29
C ILE A 217 -16.63 7.53 -6.48
N LEU A 218 -15.99 6.80 -5.55
CA LEU A 218 -16.66 5.79 -4.74
C LEU A 218 -17.68 6.44 -3.81
N LYS A 219 -17.34 7.56 -3.17
CA LYS A 219 -18.27 8.32 -2.33
C LYS A 219 -19.48 8.82 -3.12
N ARG A 220 -19.24 9.33 -4.34
CA ARG A 220 -20.31 9.75 -5.23
C ARG A 220 -21.19 8.58 -5.68
N ALA A 221 -20.61 7.41 -5.93
CA ALA A 221 -21.35 6.23 -6.36
C ALA A 221 -22.30 5.69 -5.28
N VAL A 222 -21.96 5.85 -4.00
CA VAL A 222 -22.81 5.42 -2.87
C VAL A 222 -23.69 6.52 -2.28
N ALA A 223 -23.66 7.73 -2.87
CA ALA A 223 -24.50 8.83 -2.42
C ALA A 223 -25.98 8.49 -2.60
N GLY A 224 -26.76 8.64 -1.53
CA GLY A 224 -28.18 8.23 -1.50
C GLY A 224 -28.41 6.74 -1.22
N VAL A 225 -27.36 5.92 -1.18
CA VAL A 225 -27.44 4.50 -0.79
C VAL A 225 -27.18 4.31 0.71
N ILE A 226 -26.20 5.06 1.25
CA ILE A 226 -25.85 5.05 2.68
C ILE A 226 -25.90 6.47 3.26
N PRO A 227 -26.04 6.63 4.59
CA PRO A 227 -26.16 7.94 5.21
C PRO A 227 -24.97 8.86 4.91
N HIS A 228 -25.25 10.14 4.67
CA HIS A 228 -24.26 11.13 4.27
C HIS A 228 -23.12 11.26 5.30
N GLU A 229 -23.43 11.15 6.59
CA GLU A 229 -22.45 11.16 7.68
C GLU A 229 -21.46 10.00 7.62
N ILE A 230 -21.85 8.83 7.07
CA ILE A 230 -20.97 7.68 6.89
C ILE A 230 -20.03 7.90 5.70
N ILE A 231 -20.53 8.47 4.60
CA ILE A 231 -19.75 8.76 3.38
C ILE A 231 -18.60 9.73 3.68
N HIS A 232 -18.88 10.75 4.49
CA HIS A 232 -17.92 11.81 4.83
C HIS A 232 -17.23 11.59 6.18
N ARG A 233 -17.43 10.44 6.83
CA ARG A 233 -16.79 10.10 8.10
C ARG A 233 -15.27 10.15 7.97
N ARG A 234 -14.60 10.66 9.01
CA ARG A 234 -13.14 10.63 9.10
C ARG A 234 -12.66 9.17 9.10
N LYS A 235 -11.64 8.87 8.28
CA LYS A 235 -11.03 7.54 8.24
C LYS A 235 -10.52 7.16 9.63
N GLN A 236 -10.96 6.00 10.10
CA GLN A 236 -10.52 5.39 11.35
C GLN A 236 -9.81 4.08 11.00
N GLY A 237 -8.58 3.91 11.50
CA GLY A 237 -7.85 2.66 11.33
C GLY A 237 -8.45 1.55 12.19
N PHE A 238 -8.20 0.31 11.79
CA PHE A 238 -8.58 -0.87 12.58
C PHE A 238 -7.42 -1.28 13.48
N GLY A 239 -7.02 -0.37 14.37
CA GLY A 239 -5.87 -0.54 15.27
C GLY A 239 -6.19 -1.38 16.49
N VAL A 240 -5.14 -1.86 17.15
CA VAL A 240 -5.21 -2.57 18.43
C VAL A 240 -4.85 -1.59 19.54
N PRO A 241 -5.52 -1.61 20.70
CA PRO A 241 -5.10 -0.84 21.87
C PRO A 241 -3.88 -1.53 22.51
N VAL A 242 -2.72 -1.40 21.88
CA VAL A 242 -1.40 -1.77 22.41
C VAL A 242 -0.56 -0.52 22.61
#